data_AF-A0A1H9D4E3-F1
#
_entry.id   AF-A0A1H9D4E3-F1
#
_cell.length_a   1.000
_cell.length_b   1.000
_cell.length_c   1.000
_cell.angle_alpha   90.00
_cell.angle_beta   90.00
_cell.angle_gamma   90.00
#
_symmetry.space_group_name_H-M   'P 1'
#
loop_
_entity.id
_entity.type
_entity.pdbx_description
1 polymer ?
#
loop_
_entity_poly.entity_id
_entity_poly.type
_entity_poly.pdbx_seq_one_letter_code
_entity_poly.pdbx_strand_id
1 'polypeptide(L)' 'MKLAERAGLRQATISMIESGEKPAKLESILAVLAALDLELRIEQRSKGHDSDIEELF' A
#
# COMPACT_ATOMS: atom_id res chain seq x y z
N MET A 1 -12.71 -0.77 -9.44
CA MET A 1 -13.76 0.21 -9.08
C MET A 1 -14.01 0.31 -7.58
N LYS A 2 -14.37 -0.79 -6.88
CA LYS A 2 -14.72 -0.73 -5.44
C LYS A 2 -13.64 -0.08 -4.55
N LEU A 3 -12.35 -0.33 -4.80
CA LEU A 3 -11.27 0.28 -4.01
C LEU A 3 -11.09 1.77 -4.33
N ALA A 4 -11.07 2.14 -5.61
CA ALA A 4 -10.94 3.53 -6.04
C ALA A 4 -12.02 4.42 -5.43
N GLU A 5 -13.27 3.95 -5.45
CA GLU A 5 -14.40 4.64 -4.83
C GLU A 5 -14.24 4.77 -3.31
N ARG A 6 -13.93 3.68 -2.59
CA ARG A 6 -13.70 3.68 -1.14
C ARG A 6 -12.54 4.61 -0.72
N ALA A 7 -11.51 4.71 -1.54
CA ALA A 7 -10.35 5.57 -1.29
C ALA A 7 -10.55 7.02 -1.76
N GLY A 8 -11.65 7.34 -2.46
CA GLY A 8 -11.86 8.67 -3.05
C GLY A 8 -10.86 9.01 -4.17
N LEU A 9 -10.34 7.99 -4.86
CA LEU A 9 -9.33 8.12 -5.91
C LEU A 9 -9.89 7.72 -7.28
N ARG A 10 -9.21 8.15 -8.35
CA ARG A 10 -9.52 7.65 -9.71
C ARG A 10 -8.98 6.23 -9.86
N GLN A 11 -9.67 5.37 -10.61
CA GLN A 11 -9.19 4.01 -10.90
C GLN A 11 -7.80 4.01 -11.57
N ALA A 12 -7.49 5.00 -12.41
CA ALA A 12 -6.16 5.15 -13.00
C ALA A 12 -5.06 5.39 -11.94
N THR A 13 -5.38 6.06 -10.84
CA THR A 13 -4.45 6.27 -9.72
C THR A 13 -4.20 4.95 -8.97
N ILE A 14 -5.25 4.15 -8.73
CA ILE A 14 -5.09 2.82 -8.13
C ILE A 14 -4.20 1.93 -9.01
N SER A 15 -4.49 1.88 -10.31
CA SER A 15 -3.69 1.07 -11.26
C SER A 15 -2.23 1.49 -11.31
N MET A 16 -1.93 2.79 -11.23
CA MET A 16 -0.55 3.30 -11.18
C MET A 16 0.17 2.92 -9.88
N ILE A 17 -0.54 2.92 -8.75
CA ILE A 17 0.01 2.46 -7.47
C ILE A 17 0.32 0.96 -7.53
N GLU A 18 -0.60 0.15 -8.07
CA GLU A 18 -0.45 -1.30 -8.19
C GLU A 18 0.70 -1.70 -9.16
N SER A 19 0.88 -0.95 -10.25
CA SER A 19 1.92 -1.24 -11.25
C SER A 19 3.31 -0.75 -10.83
N GLY A 20 3.39 0.21 -9.90
CA GLY A 20 4.66 0.81 -9.47
C GLY A 20 5.39 1.60 -10.57
N GLU A 21 4.73 1.89 -11.70
CA GLU A 21 5.35 2.56 -12.85
C GLU A 21 5.81 4.00 -12.55
N LYS A 22 5.17 4.66 -11.57
CA LYS A 22 5.50 6.02 -11.14
C LYS A 22 5.47 6.14 -9.61
N PRO A 23 6.25 7.07 -9.03
CA PRO A 23 6.14 7.37 -7.61
C PRO A 23 4.71 7.79 -7.25
N ALA A 24 4.10 7.05 -6.33
CA ALA A 24 2.84 7.43 -5.73
C ALA A 24 3.07 8.52 -4.68
N LYS A 25 2.13 9.46 -4.58
CA LYS A 25 2.13 10.40 -3.46
C LYS A 25 1.76 9.68 -2.16
N LEU A 26 2.39 10.05 -1.06
CA LEU A 26 2.09 9.49 0.27
C LEU A 26 0.60 9.66 0.63
N GLU A 27 -0.04 10.78 0.27
CA GLU A 27 -1.47 11.01 0.49
C GLU A 27 -2.35 9.91 -0.16
N SER A 28 -2.00 9.48 -1.37
CA SER A 28 -2.74 8.44 -2.09
C SER A 28 -2.53 7.07 -1.45
N ILE A 29 -1.32 6.77 -0.98
CA ILE A 29 -1.04 5.54 -0.26
C ILE A 29 -1.83 5.48 1.06
N LEU A 30 -1.82 6.56 1.85
CA LEU A 30 -2.58 6.63 3.10
C LEU A 30 -4.09 6.49 2.88
N ALA A 31 -4.63 7.07 1.80
CA ALA A 31 -6.04 6.91 1.43
C ALA A 31 -6.39 5.45 1.08
N VAL A 32 -5.49 4.74 0.39
CA VAL A 32 -5.66 3.31 0.08
C VAL A 32 -5.60 2.45 1.35
N LEU A 33 -4.64 2.71 2.24
CA LEU A 33 -4.54 2.00 3.52
C LEU A 33 -5.81 2.19 4.36
N ALA A 34 -6.29 3.42 4.51
CA ALA A 34 -7.53 3.72 5.22
C ALA A 34 -8.75 3.03 4.58
N ALA A 35 -8.84 3.03 3.25
CA ALA A 35 -9.91 2.33 2.54
C ALA A 35 -9.87 0.81 2.74
N LEU A 36 -8.71 0.24 3.04
CA LEU A 36 -8.50 -1.19 3.32
C LEU A 36 -8.53 -1.55 4.80
N ASP A 37 -8.75 -0.57 5.68
CA ASP A 37 -8.67 -0.75 7.14
C ASP A 37 -7.28 -1.21 7.62
N LEU A 38 -6.23 -0.60 7.04
CA LEU A 38 -4.82 -0.86 7.35
C LEU A 38 -4.16 0.37 7.97
N GLU A 39 -3.16 0.12 8.82
CA GLU A 39 -2.32 1.18 9.41
C GLU A 39 -0.92 1.23 8.75
N LEU A 40 -0.34 2.44 8.71
CA LEU A 40 1.07 2.62 8.40
C LEU A 40 1.87 2.57 9.70
N ARG A 41 2.78 1.62 9.83
CA ARG A 41 3.70 1.50 10.98
C ARG A 41 5.09 1.97 10.60
N ILE A 42 5.72 2.72 11.50
CA ILE A 42 7.13 3.08 11.41
C ILE A 42 7.84 2.40 12.57
N GLU A 43 8.74 1.47 12.24
CA GLU A 43 9.51 0.71 13.22
C GLU A 43 11.02 0.90 12.97
N GLN A 44 11.84 0.48 13.95
CA GLN A 44 13.29 0.46 13.75
C GLN A 44 13.64 -0.47 12.59
N ARG A 45 14.59 -0.06 11.74
CA ARG A 45 15.02 -0.86 10.59
C ARG A 45 15.59 -2.18 11.08
N SER A 46 14.87 -3.27 10.85
CA SER A 46 15.41 -4.62 11.04
C SER A 46 16.33 -4.97 9.86
N LYS A 47 17.29 -5.87 10.10
CA LYS A 47 17.89 -6.66 9.04
C LYS A 47 17.00 -7.90 8.96
N GLY A 48 16.03 -7.92 8.04
CA GLY A 48 15.13 -9.07 7.87
C GLY A 48 15.94 -10.35 7.73
N HIS A 49 15.52 -11.41 8.40
CA HIS A 49 16.10 -12.74 8.23
C HIS A 49 15.28 -13.48 7.16
N ASP A 50 15.92 -14.32 6.34
CA ASP A 50 15.23 -15.06 5.27
C ASP A 50 14.02 -15.87 5.79
N SER A 51 14.06 -16.30 7.06
CA SER A 51 12.95 -16.98 7.76
C SER A 51 11.67 -16.14 7.88
N ASP A 52 11.77 -14.81 7.90
CA ASP A 52 10.60 -13.93 8.06
C ASP A 52 9.69 -13.97 6.81
N ILE A 53 10.22 -14.36 5.64
CA ILE A 53 9.44 -14.55 4.40
C ILE A 53 8.77 -15.93 4.36
N GLU A 54 9.34 -16.94 5.01
CA GLU A 54 8.79 -18.30 5.02
C GLU A 54 7.49 -18.38 5.83
N GLU A 55 7.27 -17.51 6.82
CA GLU A 55 6.03 -17.46 7.61
C GLU A 55 4.81 -16.86 6.85
N LEU A 56 5.04 -16.27 5.67
CA LEU A 56 3.98 -15.68 4.84
C LEU A 56 3.29 -16.69 3.91
N PHE A 57 3.81 -17.91 3.77
CA PHE A 57 3.34 -18.96 2.86
C PHE A 57 3.02 -20.28 3.58
#